data_AF-A0A3A4S474-F1
#
_entry.id   AF-A0A3A4S474-F1
#
_cell.length_a   1.000
_cell.length_b   1.000
_cell.length_c   1.000
_cell.angle_alpha   90.00
_cell.angle_beta   90.00
_cell.angle_gamma   90.00
#
_symmetry.space_group_name_H-M   'P 1'
#
loop_
_entity.id
_entity.type
_entity.pdbx_description
1 polymer ?
#
loop_
_entity_poly.entity_id
_entity_poly.type
_entity_poly.pdbx_seq_one_letter_code
_entity_poly.pdbx_strand_id
1 'polypeptide(L)'
;MWSGGNRIWRNVSFFVQESVQRMEKMKNRQGKPSVEELARELGLEIVAGEKGSGRLIEDGYCGDLLSDVMGNAPPGCIWITIQGHQNIVAVALLREMAAIVIAGGFTPDNDTVLRADQEGIPLLRWPGSSYELAGKLHAIGIKGEDPDKGK
;
A
#
# COMPACT_ATOMS: atom_id res chain seq x y z
N MET A 1 -39.65 22.76 -20.33
CA MET A 1 -38.88 22.73 -19.07
C MET A 1 -38.76 21.29 -18.60
N TRP A 2 -37.62 20.63 -18.88
CA TRP A 2 -37.27 19.35 -18.27
C TRP A 2 -36.12 19.61 -17.30
N SER A 3 -36.46 19.94 -16.06
CA SER A 3 -35.49 20.23 -14.99
C SER A 3 -35.35 18.98 -14.10
N GLY A 4 -34.84 17.91 -14.69
CA GLY A 4 -34.71 16.60 -14.03
C GLY A 4 -33.32 16.00 -14.20
N GLY A 5 -32.28 16.82 -14.06
CA GLY A 5 -30.89 16.37 -14.11
C GLY A 5 -30.61 15.38 -12.98
N ASN A 6 -30.48 14.11 -13.35
CA ASN A 6 -30.43 12.95 -12.47
C ASN A 6 -29.26 13.05 -11.47
N ARG A 7 -29.59 13.29 -10.19
CA ARG A 7 -28.66 13.60 -9.07
C ARG A 7 -27.57 12.54 -8.90
N ILE A 8 -27.86 11.30 -9.30
CA ILE A 8 -26.95 10.14 -9.22
C ILE A 8 -25.74 10.32 -10.13
N TRP A 9 -25.92 10.82 -11.36
CA TRP A 9 -24.82 11.00 -12.31
C TRP A 9 -23.89 12.15 -11.94
N ARG A 10 -24.43 13.21 -11.29
CA ARG A 10 -23.60 14.29 -10.73
C ARG A 10 -22.70 13.77 -9.60
N ASN A 11 -23.20 12.89 -8.74
CA ASN A 11 -22.41 12.32 -7.65
C ASN A 11 -21.32 11.37 -8.16
N VAL A 12 -21.64 10.47 -9.11
CA VAL A 12 -20.64 9.56 -9.71
C VAL A 12 -19.54 10.35 -10.43
N SER A 13 -19.91 11.37 -11.22
CA SER A 13 -18.92 12.23 -11.88
C SER A 13 -18.02 12.97 -10.89
N PHE A 14 -18.57 13.39 -9.74
CA PHE A 14 -17.82 14.08 -8.69
C PHE A 14 -16.80 13.16 -8.01
N PHE A 15 -17.20 11.95 -7.62
CA PHE A 15 -16.29 10.97 -7.01
C PHE A 15 -15.15 10.57 -7.95
N VAL A 16 -15.46 10.33 -9.23
CA VAL A 16 -14.44 10.03 -10.24
C VAL A 16 -13.47 11.20 -10.42
N GLN A 17 -13.97 12.44 -10.49
CA GLN A 17 -13.12 13.63 -10.56
C GLN A 17 -12.23 13.78 -9.31
N GLU A 18 -12.77 13.52 -8.13
CA GLU A 18 -12.01 13.62 -6.87
C GLU A 18 -10.87 12.58 -6.81
N SER A 19 -11.14 11.32 -7.20
CA SER A 19 -10.12 10.28 -7.28
C SER A 19 -9.02 10.61 -8.31
N VAL A 20 -9.39 11.18 -9.46
CA VAL A 20 -8.41 11.61 -10.48
C VAL A 20 -7.53 12.75 -9.94
N GLN A 21 -8.12 13.77 -9.32
CA GLN A 21 -7.37 14.89 -8.74
C GLN A 21 -6.40 14.43 -7.64
N ARG A 22 -6.84 13.49 -6.79
CA ARG A 22 -6.01 12.85 -5.75
C ARG A 22 -4.79 12.13 -6.34
N MET A 23 -5.01 11.31 -7.38
CA MET A 23 -3.93 10.61 -8.08
C MET A 23 -2.96 11.57 -8.77
N GLU A 24 -3.44 12.64 -9.41
CA GLU A 24 -2.58 13.67 -10.02
C GLU A 24 -1.75 14.41 -8.96
N LYS A 25 -2.35 14.77 -7.82
CA LYS A 25 -1.64 15.38 -6.70
C LYS A 25 -0.55 14.45 -6.14
N MET A 26 -0.86 13.16 -5.98
CA MET A 26 0.11 12.15 -5.53
C MET A 26 1.25 11.99 -6.53
N LYS A 27 0.98 12.03 -7.83
CA LYS A 27 2.00 11.91 -8.87
C LYS A 27 2.93 13.13 -8.93
N ASN A 28 2.41 14.31 -8.60
CA ASN A 28 3.14 15.57 -8.65
C ASN A 28 3.66 16.05 -7.28
N ARG A 29 3.59 15.22 -6.23
CA ARG A 29 4.04 15.63 -4.89
C ARG A 29 5.55 15.85 -4.83
N GLN A 30 5.97 16.72 -3.92
CA GLN A 30 7.35 16.78 -3.46
C GLN A 30 7.49 15.90 -2.21
N GLY A 31 8.47 14.98 -2.20
CA GLY A 31 8.73 14.07 -1.09
C GLY A 31 8.00 12.72 -1.19
N LYS A 32 8.26 11.85 -0.22
CA LYS A 32 7.73 10.48 -0.14
C LYS A 32 6.42 10.48 0.65
N PRO A 33 5.40 9.70 0.26
CA PRO A 33 4.15 9.60 1.02
C PRO A 33 4.36 8.82 2.32
N SER A 34 3.55 9.14 3.34
CA SER A 34 3.41 8.24 4.48
C SER A 34 2.51 7.05 4.18
N VAL A 35 2.52 6.03 5.04
CA VAL A 35 1.60 4.88 4.95
C VAL A 35 0.14 5.31 5.10
N GLU A 36 -0.17 6.20 6.06
CA GLU A 36 -1.51 6.73 6.26
C GLU A 36 -2.01 7.50 5.03
N GLU A 37 -1.15 8.34 4.44
CA GLU A 37 -1.48 9.04 3.21
C GLU A 37 -1.77 8.06 2.08
N LEU A 38 -0.90 7.07 1.88
CA LEU A 38 -1.10 6.08 0.82
C LEU A 38 -2.40 5.30 1.02
N ALA A 39 -2.69 4.90 2.26
CA ALA A 39 -3.88 4.14 2.59
C ALA A 39 -5.16 4.92 2.25
N ARG A 40 -5.21 6.19 2.64
CA ARG A 40 -6.34 7.07 2.33
C ARG A 40 -6.53 7.28 0.83
N GLU A 41 -5.45 7.48 0.09
CA GLU A 41 -5.51 7.83 -1.33
C GLU A 41 -5.82 6.62 -2.23
N LEU A 42 -5.33 5.42 -1.86
CA LEU A 42 -5.58 4.18 -2.61
C LEU A 42 -6.74 3.35 -2.06
N GLY A 43 -7.35 3.76 -0.93
CA GLY A 43 -8.44 3.02 -0.29
C GLY A 43 -7.98 1.69 0.32
N LEU A 44 -6.77 1.67 0.91
CA LEU A 44 -6.25 0.52 1.65
C LEU A 44 -6.82 0.54 3.07
N GLU A 45 -7.15 -0.63 3.60
CA GLU A 45 -7.61 -0.79 4.99
C GLU A 45 -6.39 -1.06 5.88
N ILE A 46 -6.07 -0.18 6.83
CA ILE A 46 -5.08 -0.48 7.87
C ILE A 46 -5.76 -1.37 8.92
N VAL A 47 -5.26 -2.60 9.09
CA VAL A 47 -5.83 -3.59 10.01
C VAL A 47 -5.00 -3.81 11.27
N ALA A 48 -3.74 -3.38 11.27
CA ALA A 48 -2.86 -3.40 12.44
C ALA A 48 -1.69 -2.44 12.25
N GLY A 49 -0.95 -2.19 13.34
CA GLY A 49 0.30 -1.44 13.32
C GLY A 49 0.12 0.07 13.13
N GLU A 50 -1.03 0.60 13.54
CA GLU A 50 -1.41 2.02 13.38
C GLU A 50 -0.34 2.99 13.90
N LYS A 51 0.41 2.61 14.95
CA LYS A 51 1.52 3.40 15.50
C LYS A 51 2.62 3.70 14.46
N GLY A 52 2.76 2.87 13.43
CA GLY A 52 3.73 3.02 12.35
C GLY A 52 3.17 3.74 11.11
N SER A 53 1.91 4.18 11.09
CA SER A 53 1.26 4.73 9.90
C SER A 53 1.91 6.01 9.35
N GLY A 54 2.68 6.72 10.19
CA GLY A 54 3.48 7.89 9.80
C GLY A 54 4.78 7.58 9.05
N ARG A 55 5.18 6.31 8.90
CA ARG A 55 6.41 5.93 8.17
C ARG A 55 6.34 6.35 6.71
N LEU A 56 7.47 6.80 6.16
CA LEU A 56 7.59 7.16 4.75
C LEU A 56 7.81 5.93 3.88
N ILE A 57 7.20 5.92 2.70
CA ILE A 57 7.33 4.85 1.72
C ILE A 57 8.38 5.26 0.68
N GLU A 58 9.54 4.65 0.76
CA GLU A 58 10.67 4.95 -0.10
C GLU A 58 10.60 4.22 -1.43
N ASP A 59 10.12 2.98 -1.41
CA ASP A 59 10.09 2.10 -2.57
C ASP A 59 8.95 1.06 -2.51
N GLY A 60 8.81 0.25 -3.55
CA GLY A 60 7.85 -0.87 -3.60
C GLY A 60 8.55 -2.23 -3.73
N TYR A 61 7.97 -3.26 -3.12
CA TYR A 61 8.37 -4.65 -3.37
C TYR A 61 7.12 -5.53 -3.49
N CYS A 62 7.13 -6.52 -4.38
CA CYS A 62 6.01 -7.44 -4.55
C CYS A 62 6.53 -8.87 -4.70
N GLY A 63 6.05 -9.79 -3.87
CA GLY A 63 6.45 -11.19 -3.91
C GLY A 63 6.06 -11.95 -2.65
N ASP A 64 5.99 -13.27 -2.75
CA ASP A 64 5.54 -14.15 -1.66
C ASP A 64 6.61 -15.11 -1.17
N LEU A 65 7.66 -15.35 -1.95
CA LEU A 65 8.74 -16.22 -1.53
C LEU A 65 9.59 -15.50 -0.47
N LEU A 66 9.40 -15.82 0.81
CA LEU A 66 10.06 -15.11 1.92
C LEU A 66 11.58 -15.04 1.79
N SER A 67 12.23 -16.06 1.25
CA SER A 67 13.69 -16.05 1.04
C SER A 67 14.14 -15.02 0.01
N ASP A 68 13.33 -14.80 -1.02
CA ASP A 68 13.58 -13.77 -2.04
C ASP A 68 13.34 -12.37 -1.45
N VAL A 69 12.22 -12.18 -0.75
CA VAL A 69 11.89 -10.93 -0.05
C VAL A 69 12.99 -10.56 0.96
N MET A 70 13.46 -11.52 1.76
CA MET A 70 14.54 -11.30 2.72
C MET A 70 15.88 -10.97 2.07
N GLY A 71 16.14 -11.45 0.84
CA GLY A 71 17.37 -11.15 0.11
C GLY A 71 17.35 -9.76 -0.52
N ASN A 72 16.23 -9.40 -1.14
CA ASN A 72 16.18 -8.34 -2.14
C ASN A 72 15.36 -7.11 -1.72
N ALA A 73 14.32 -7.24 -0.89
CA ALA A 73 13.40 -6.13 -0.63
C ALA A 73 14.07 -4.92 0.06
N PRO A 74 14.10 -3.72 -0.53
CA PRO A 74 14.88 -2.60 0.00
C PRO A 74 14.28 -2.03 1.31
N PRO A 75 15.09 -1.41 2.17
CA PRO A 75 14.58 -0.75 3.36
C PRO A 75 13.62 0.40 3.01
N GLY A 76 12.63 0.63 3.86
CA GLY A 76 11.59 1.64 3.65
C GLY A 76 10.59 1.29 2.53
N CYS A 77 10.64 0.08 1.96
CA CYS A 77 9.67 -0.30 0.94
C CYS A 77 8.29 -0.63 1.52
N ILE A 78 7.26 -0.49 0.69
CA ILE A 78 5.96 -1.12 0.91
C ILE A 78 5.95 -2.49 0.23
N TRP A 79 5.68 -3.54 0.99
CA TRP A 79 5.71 -4.91 0.49
C TRP A 79 4.30 -5.45 0.24
N ILE A 80 4.03 -5.85 -1.00
CA ILE A 80 2.79 -6.51 -1.42
C ILE A 80 2.98 -8.04 -1.40
N THR A 81 2.09 -8.73 -0.69
CA THR A 81 2.06 -10.19 -0.59
C THR A 81 0.61 -10.69 -0.52
N ILE A 82 0.39 -11.99 -0.69
CA ILE A 82 -0.87 -12.68 -0.35
C ILE A 82 -0.76 -13.48 0.96
N GLN A 83 0.41 -13.49 1.61
CA GLN A 83 0.63 -14.23 2.86
C GLN A 83 0.00 -13.51 4.06
N GLY A 84 -0.71 -14.27 4.90
CA GLY A 84 -1.41 -13.75 6.08
C GLY A 84 -0.84 -14.19 7.43
N HIS A 85 0.26 -14.94 7.45
CA HIS A 85 0.84 -15.51 8.67
C HIS A 85 1.89 -14.58 9.32
N GLN A 86 2.19 -14.78 10.60
CA GLN A 86 3.04 -13.89 11.40
C GLN A 86 4.47 -13.66 10.87
N ASN A 87 5.01 -14.59 10.07
CA ASN A 87 6.38 -14.46 9.54
C ASN A 87 6.56 -13.23 8.65
N ILE A 88 5.49 -12.73 8.01
CA ILE A 88 5.56 -11.51 7.19
C ILE A 88 5.96 -10.31 8.05
N VAL A 89 5.48 -10.24 9.30
CA VAL A 89 5.82 -9.15 10.23
C VAL A 89 7.28 -9.23 10.64
N ALA A 90 7.78 -10.43 10.93
CA ALA A 90 9.18 -10.65 11.26
C ALA A 90 10.13 -10.25 10.12
N VAL A 91 9.78 -10.59 8.87
CA VAL A 91 10.55 -10.20 7.68
C VAL A 91 10.52 -8.69 7.47
N ALA A 92 9.35 -8.05 7.62
CA ALA A 92 9.22 -6.61 7.48
C ALA A 92 10.05 -5.83 8.51
N LEU A 93 10.12 -6.32 9.75
CA LEU A 93 11.00 -5.76 10.77
C LEU A 93 12.48 -5.90 10.39
N LEU A 94 12.89 -7.11 10.01
CA LEU A 94 14.28 -7.41 9.67
C LEU A 94 14.79 -6.60 8.48
N ARG A 95 13.91 -6.31 7.51
CA ARG A 95 14.22 -5.52 6.31
C ARG A 95 13.89 -4.04 6.45
N GLU A 96 13.51 -3.57 7.64
CA GLU A 96 13.18 -2.16 7.91
C GLU A 96 12.11 -1.60 6.95
N MET A 97 11.09 -2.39 6.65
CA MET A 97 10.03 -2.02 5.70
C MET A 97 9.09 -0.96 6.29
N ALA A 98 8.54 -0.13 5.40
CA ALA A 98 7.56 0.88 5.79
C ALA A 98 6.21 0.24 6.16
N ALA A 99 5.75 -0.74 5.37
CA ALA A 99 4.45 -1.40 5.54
C ALA A 99 4.35 -2.73 4.77
N ILE A 100 3.38 -3.55 5.17
CA ILE A 100 2.96 -4.77 4.48
C ILE A 100 1.53 -4.58 3.95
N VAL A 101 1.26 -4.99 2.71
CA VAL A 101 -0.08 -5.05 2.13
C VAL A 101 -0.42 -6.48 1.74
N ILE A 102 -1.48 -7.01 2.34
CA ILE A 102 -2.09 -8.28 1.97
C ILE A 102 -3.11 -8.03 0.84
N ALA A 103 -2.75 -8.45 -0.37
CA ALA A 103 -3.59 -8.33 -1.55
C ALA A 103 -4.55 -9.53 -1.72
N GLY A 104 -5.48 -9.43 -2.67
CA GLY A 104 -6.40 -10.51 -3.04
C GLY A 104 -7.57 -10.70 -2.06
N GLY A 105 -7.78 -9.75 -1.15
CA GLY A 105 -8.87 -9.83 -0.16
C GLY A 105 -8.64 -10.84 0.96
N PHE A 106 -7.45 -11.44 1.06
CA PHE A 106 -7.10 -12.33 2.17
C PHE A 106 -7.14 -11.57 3.51
N THR A 107 -7.48 -12.30 4.56
CA THR A 107 -7.50 -11.79 5.94
C THR A 107 -6.27 -12.33 6.66
N PRO A 108 -5.46 -11.48 7.32
CA PRO A 108 -4.36 -11.98 8.15
C PRO A 108 -4.87 -12.80 9.33
N ASP A 109 -4.05 -13.74 9.80
CA ASP A 109 -4.31 -14.46 11.04
C ASP A 109 -4.30 -13.47 12.22
N ASN A 110 -5.05 -13.79 13.28
CA ASN A 110 -5.10 -12.96 14.49
C ASN A 110 -3.71 -12.75 15.10
N ASP A 111 -2.86 -13.78 15.08
CA ASP A 111 -1.49 -13.69 15.58
C ASP A 111 -0.65 -12.70 14.77
N THR A 112 -0.90 -12.60 13.46
CA THR A 112 -0.24 -11.63 12.58
C THR A 112 -0.66 -10.20 12.91
N VAL A 113 -1.95 -9.97 13.13
CA VAL A 113 -2.50 -8.67 13.57
C VAL A 113 -1.86 -8.24 14.89
N LEU A 114 -1.91 -9.12 15.90
CA LEU A 114 -1.33 -8.86 17.21
C LEU A 114 0.17 -8.57 17.13
N ARG A 115 0.91 -9.34 16.32
CA ARG A 115 2.34 -9.13 16.12
C ARG A 115 2.65 -7.80 15.44
N ALA A 116 1.88 -7.44 14.41
CA ALA A 116 2.02 -6.16 13.70
C ALA A 116 1.76 -4.96 14.64
N ASP A 117 0.75 -5.05 15.51
CA ASP A 117 0.47 -4.02 16.51
C ASP A 117 1.58 -3.89 17.56
N GLN A 118 2.08 -5.01 18.07
CA GLN A 118 3.17 -5.04 19.05
C GLN A 118 4.43 -4.36 18.52
N GLU A 119 4.77 -4.67 17.27
CA GLU A 119 6.01 -4.22 16.62
C GLU A 119 5.85 -2.90 15.87
N GLY A 120 4.62 -2.38 15.80
CA GLY A 120 4.28 -1.13 15.10
C GLY A 120 4.57 -1.19 13.59
N ILE A 121 4.43 -2.36 12.96
CA ILE A 121 4.53 -2.52 11.51
C ILE A 121 3.13 -2.34 10.92
N PRO A 122 2.88 -1.32 10.08
CA PRO A 122 1.61 -1.17 9.40
C PRO A 122 1.29 -2.40 8.55
N LEU A 123 0.14 -3.01 8.82
CA LEU A 123 -0.42 -4.12 8.08
C LEU A 123 -1.71 -3.64 7.42
N LEU A 124 -1.72 -3.66 6.09
CA LEU A 124 -2.84 -3.18 5.29
C LEU A 124 -3.48 -4.32 4.49
N ARG A 125 -4.74 -4.15 4.13
CA ARG A 125 -5.47 -5.04 3.22
C ARG A 125 -5.87 -4.33 1.95
N TRP A 126 -5.81 -5.09 0.87
CA TRP A 126 -6.26 -4.68 -0.46
C TRP A 126 -7.14 -5.80 -1.07
N PRO A 127 -8.41 -5.52 -1.43
CA PRO A 127 -9.29 -6.53 -1.99
C PRO A 127 -8.93 -6.93 -3.44
N GLY A 128 -8.23 -6.06 -4.18
CA GLY A 128 -7.82 -6.33 -5.56
C GLY A 128 -6.55 -7.16 -5.66
N SER A 129 -6.08 -7.42 -6.88
CA SER A 129 -4.85 -8.22 -7.10
C SER A 129 -3.57 -7.43 -6.76
N SER A 130 -2.48 -8.15 -6.49
CA SER A 130 -1.15 -7.55 -6.30
C SER A 130 -0.71 -6.75 -7.54
N TYR A 131 -1.03 -7.24 -8.73
CA TYR A 131 -0.72 -6.55 -10.00
C TYR A 131 -1.41 -5.19 -10.09
N GLU A 132 -2.70 -5.12 -9.76
CA GLU A 132 -3.44 -3.87 -9.79
C GLU A 132 -2.86 -2.84 -8.81
N LEU A 133 -2.57 -3.28 -7.57
CA LEU A 133 -1.99 -2.40 -6.57
C LEU A 133 -0.58 -1.94 -6.97
N ALA A 134 0.28 -2.83 -7.45
CA ALA A 134 1.61 -2.50 -7.95
C ALA A 134 1.54 -1.46 -9.07
N GLY A 135 0.61 -1.61 -10.01
CA GLY A 135 0.38 -0.62 -11.07
C GLY A 135 -0.03 0.75 -10.54
N LYS A 136 -0.91 0.81 -9.52
CA LYS A 136 -1.29 2.06 -8.87
C LYS A 136 -0.12 2.73 -8.16
N LEU A 137 0.68 1.96 -7.42
CA LEU A 137 1.88 2.43 -6.72
C LEU A 137 2.92 2.98 -7.70
N HIS A 138 3.17 2.25 -8.79
CA HIS A 138 4.09 2.69 -9.82
C HIS A 138 3.61 3.99 -10.51
N ALA A 139 2.32 4.10 -10.79
CA ALA A 139 1.72 5.29 -11.42
C ALA A 139 1.87 6.58 -10.59
N ILE A 140 1.97 6.47 -9.27
CA ILE A 140 2.18 7.59 -8.34
C ILE A 140 3.66 7.79 -7.94
N GLY A 141 4.59 7.05 -8.56
CA GLY A 141 6.03 7.24 -8.39
C GLY A 141 6.71 6.32 -7.37
N ILE A 142 6.01 5.31 -6.84
CA ILE A 142 6.62 4.23 -6.04
C ILE A 142 7.03 3.12 -7.01
N LYS A 143 8.26 3.19 -7.53
CA LYS A 143 8.64 2.47 -8.76
C LYS A 143 9.10 1.02 -8.54
N GLY A 144 9.53 0.66 -7.34
CA GLY A 144 10.24 -0.60 -7.11
C GLY A 144 11.75 -0.44 -7.31
N GLU A 145 12.51 -1.42 -6.82
CA GLU A 145 13.97 -1.43 -6.92
C GLU A 145 14.42 -1.25 -8.38
N ASP A 146 15.35 -0.30 -8.60
CA ASP A 146 15.95 -0.03 -9.91
C ASP A 146 17.11 -1.00 -10.11
N PRO A 147 17.04 -1.94 -11.08
CA PRO A 147 18.08 -2.93 -11.31
C PRO A 147 19.44 -2.33 -11.74
N ASP A 148 19.47 -1.04 -12.07
CA ASP A 148 20.69 -0.31 -12.42
C ASP A 148 21.26 0.54 -11.27
N LYS A 149 20.57 0.63 -10.11
CA LYS A 149 21.12 1.27 -8.91
C LYS A 149 22.15 0.34 -8.24
N GLY A 150 23.43 0.60 -8.48
CA GLY A 150 24.54 -0.10 -7.82
C GLY A 150 25.50 -0.84 -8.76
N LYS A 151 25.39 -0.62 -10.08
CA LYS A 151 26.45 -0.92 -11.05
C LYS A 151 27.23 0.33 -11.43
#